data_AF-A0A564S896-F1
#
_entry.id   AF-A0A564S896-F1
#
_cell.length_a   1.000
_cell.length_b   1.000
_cell.length_c   1.000
_cell.angle_alpha   90.00
_cell.angle_beta   90.00
_cell.angle_gamma   90.00
#
_symmetry.space_group_name_H-M   'P 1'
#
loop_
_entity.id
_entity.type
_entity.pdbx_description
1 polymer ?
#
loop_
_entity_poly.entity_id
_entity_poly.type
_entity_poly.pdbx_seq_one_letter_code
_entity_poly.pdbx_strand_id
1 'polypeptide(L)'
;MLLIVSIILLSILALLPDADVDHDAGYTASELSIRETVDGSVISTSHVNPDGVITNAIDMGYATVCRMQDDDGRVVEERYLDANGYPVARYENFHGLSYEYDETSTVITYLDVEGNPIIRSDGYSTIVRTQVDGRAYDDFFYDLNGQQVQCSGGYYGLRRGYNAEGQDISLAFLDKDGHAVCTSSGYAIMTYQRDMNGTVVGKQYFDTDGNPKALSKGQYGIKRSGKANILLDRNGNVMPCVDNLLNGFPCIVVVLGCVVCLLMIALPKSLSVVRTVVYIAFILYEN
;
A
#
# COMPACT_ATOMS: atom_id res chain seq x y z
N MET A 1 11.01 -36.47 29.05
CA MET A 1 9.74 -35.92 29.54
C MET A 1 9.89 -34.50 30.08
N LEU A 2 10.84 -34.22 31.00
CA LEU A 2 11.10 -32.85 31.51
C LEU A 2 11.44 -31.82 30.43
N LEU A 3 12.21 -32.20 29.40
CA LEU A 3 12.58 -31.28 28.31
C LEU A 3 11.34 -30.81 27.50
N ILE A 4 10.38 -31.72 27.29
CA ILE A 4 9.16 -31.45 26.52
C ILE A 4 8.23 -30.54 27.33
N VAL A 5 8.10 -30.77 28.64
CA VAL A 5 7.31 -29.89 29.52
C VAL A 5 7.91 -28.48 29.60
N SER A 6 9.25 -28.37 29.62
CA SER A 6 9.94 -27.07 29.59
C SER A 6 9.70 -26.29 28.29
N ILE A 7 9.74 -26.97 27.14
CA ILE A 7 9.46 -26.37 25.83
C ILE A 7 8.00 -25.92 25.73
N ILE A 8 7.04 -26.72 26.22
CA ILE A 8 5.62 -26.34 26.24
C ILE A 8 5.40 -25.11 27.14
N LEU A 9 6.05 -25.05 28.31
CA LEU A 9 5.93 -23.92 29.22
C LEU A 9 6.52 -22.63 28.63
N LEU A 10 7.68 -22.71 27.98
CA LEU A 10 8.29 -21.59 27.26
C LEU A 10 7.47 -21.15 26.05
N SER A 11 6.81 -22.08 25.36
CA SER A 11 5.90 -21.77 24.24
C SER A 11 4.64 -21.05 24.70
N ILE A 12 4.10 -21.41 25.87
CA ILE A 12 2.97 -20.70 26.49
C ILE A 12 3.40 -19.31 26.99
N LEU A 13 4.62 -19.19 27.52
CA LEU A 13 5.16 -17.90 27.98
C LEU A 13 5.42 -16.94 26.80
N ALA A 14 5.82 -17.47 25.64
CA ALA A 14 5.97 -16.71 24.39
C ALA A 14 4.63 -16.35 23.71
N LEU A 15 3.51 -16.91 24.18
CA LEU A 15 2.15 -16.58 23.74
C LEU A 15 1.43 -15.62 24.71
N LEU A 16 2.07 -15.22 25.82
CA LEU A 16 1.55 -14.15 26.65
C LEU A 16 1.65 -12.85 25.83
N PRO A 17 0.54 -12.11 25.66
CA PRO A 17 0.61 -10.80 25.02
C PRO A 17 1.56 -9.93 25.84
N ASP A 18 2.51 -9.28 25.16
CA ASP A 18 3.32 -8.26 25.79
C ASP A 18 2.39 -7.27 26.49
N ALA A 19 2.72 -6.92 27.73
CA ALA A 19 2.00 -5.89 28.47
C ALA A 19 1.93 -4.65 27.60
N ASP A 20 0.70 -4.15 27.35
CA ASP A 20 0.40 -2.96 26.55
C ASP A 20 1.38 -1.83 26.88
N VAL A 21 2.40 -1.70 26.04
CA VAL A 21 3.12 -0.45 25.89
C VAL A 21 2.30 0.32 24.87
N ASP A 22 1.57 1.32 25.34
CA ASP A 22 0.85 2.26 24.49
C ASP A 22 1.87 2.97 23.58
N HIS A 23 1.92 2.54 22.33
CA HIS A 23 2.78 3.10 21.29
C HIS A 23 2.06 4.22 20.50
N ASP A 24 0.83 4.60 20.87
CA ASP A 24 -0.03 5.54 20.15
C ASP A 24 -0.29 6.85 20.93
N ALA A 25 0.74 7.46 21.51
CA ALA A 25 0.62 8.77 22.14
C ALA A 25 0.54 9.91 21.08
N GLY A 26 -0.56 10.01 20.35
CA GLY A 26 -0.85 11.10 19.41
C GLY A 26 -2.28 11.05 18.88
N TYR A 27 -2.78 12.19 18.39
CA TYR A 27 -4.14 12.28 17.85
C TYR A 27 -4.15 12.00 16.35
N THR A 28 -5.13 11.22 15.89
CA THR A 28 -5.49 11.14 14.46
C THR A 28 -6.33 12.35 14.05
N ALA A 29 -6.34 12.69 12.75
CA ALA A 29 -7.12 13.81 12.23
C ALA A 29 -8.62 13.68 12.55
N SER A 30 -9.14 12.45 12.63
CA SER A 30 -10.55 12.19 13.00
C SER A 30 -10.90 12.51 14.45
N GLU A 31 -9.90 12.57 15.34
CA GLU A 31 -10.08 12.91 16.77
C GLU A 31 -9.91 14.41 17.03
N LEU A 32 -9.50 15.16 16.02
CA LEU A 32 -9.18 16.58 16.11
C LEU A 32 -10.30 17.41 15.49
N SER A 33 -10.56 18.56 16.09
CA SER A 33 -11.40 19.58 15.48
C SER A 33 -10.61 20.36 14.43
N ILE A 34 -11.30 20.99 13.50
CA ILE A 34 -10.69 21.82 12.45
C ILE A 34 -10.93 23.29 12.77
N ARG A 35 -9.87 24.11 12.68
CA ARG A 35 -9.96 25.56 12.68
C ARG A 35 -9.47 26.09 11.34
N GLU A 36 -10.25 26.99 10.74
CA GLU A 36 -9.88 27.67 9.50
C GLU A 36 -9.59 29.15 9.76
N THR A 37 -8.54 29.65 9.11
CA THR A 37 -8.23 31.09 9.06
C THR A 37 -7.98 31.50 7.62
N VAL A 38 -8.39 32.72 7.28
CA VAL A 38 -8.26 33.28 5.93
C VAL A 38 -7.40 34.55 6.01
N ASP A 39 -6.36 34.61 5.20
CA ASP A 39 -5.49 35.77 5.02
C ASP A 39 -5.28 36.04 3.53
N GLY A 40 -5.99 37.03 2.99
CA GLY A 40 -6.01 37.29 1.55
C GLY A 40 -6.50 36.07 0.76
N SER A 41 -5.67 35.59 -0.16
CA SER A 41 -5.93 34.39 -0.97
C SER A 41 -5.51 33.08 -0.28
N VAL A 42 -4.96 33.14 0.94
CA VAL A 42 -4.49 31.96 1.67
C VAL A 42 -5.52 31.51 2.70
N ILE A 43 -5.94 30.25 2.60
CA ILE A 43 -6.77 29.56 3.60
C ILE A 43 -5.88 28.58 4.36
N SER A 44 -5.82 28.72 5.68
CA SER A 44 -5.12 27.76 6.54
C SER A 44 -6.13 26.90 7.29
N THR A 45 -5.97 25.58 7.19
CA THR A 45 -6.77 24.58 7.90
C THR A 45 -5.89 23.89 8.94
N SER A 46 -6.18 24.10 10.22
CA SER A 46 -5.40 23.56 11.34
C SER A 46 -6.17 22.49 12.12
N HIS A 47 -5.47 21.44 12.54
CA HIS A 47 -5.98 20.44 13.47
C HIS A 47 -5.83 20.91 14.91
N VAL A 48 -6.90 20.84 15.69
CA VAL A 48 -7.00 21.41 17.03
C VAL A 48 -7.50 20.35 18.02
N ASN A 49 -6.72 20.12 19.08
CA ASN A 49 -7.04 19.15 20.12
C ASN A 49 -8.19 19.65 21.04
N PRO A 50 -8.72 18.81 21.95
CA PRO A 50 -9.79 19.20 22.87
C PRO A 50 -9.46 20.41 23.77
N ASP A 51 -8.18 20.68 24.01
CA ASP A 51 -7.71 21.84 24.79
C ASP A 51 -7.66 23.15 23.97
N GLY A 52 -8.02 23.09 22.67
CA GLY A 52 -8.03 24.25 21.78
C GLY A 52 -6.65 24.61 21.20
N VAL A 53 -5.67 23.72 21.32
CA VAL A 53 -4.29 23.90 20.85
C VAL A 53 -4.11 23.23 19.49
N ILE A 54 -3.43 23.91 18.56
CA ILE A 54 -3.05 23.34 17.27
C ILE A 54 -2.05 22.19 17.52
N THR A 55 -2.32 21.01 16.97
CA THR A 55 -1.49 19.82 17.17
C THR A 55 -1.29 19.03 15.88
N ASN A 56 -0.21 18.27 15.81
CA ASN A 56 0.03 17.38 14.67
C ASN A 56 -0.98 16.22 14.68
N ALA A 57 -1.64 16.00 13.55
CA ALA A 57 -2.40 14.77 13.31
C ALA A 57 -1.43 13.68 12.86
N ILE A 58 -1.35 12.54 13.56
CA ILE A 58 -0.32 11.50 13.31
C ILE A 58 -0.49 10.81 11.95
N ASP A 59 -1.73 10.59 11.53
CA ASP A 59 -2.11 9.96 10.27
C ASP A 59 -1.92 10.89 9.08
N MET A 60 -2.00 12.21 9.32
CA MET A 60 -1.62 13.19 8.32
C MET A 60 -0.11 13.37 8.32
N GLY A 61 0.52 13.73 9.44
CA GLY A 61 1.93 14.13 9.53
C GLY A 61 2.15 15.65 9.44
N TYR A 62 1.11 16.45 9.69
CA TYR A 62 1.20 17.91 9.87
C TYR A 62 0.13 18.38 10.87
N ALA A 63 0.24 19.62 11.33
CA ALA A 63 -0.79 20.28 12.14
C ALA A 63 -1.64 21.24 11.31
N THR A 64 -1.03 21.94 10.34
CA THR A 64 -1.73 22.91 9.48
C THR A 64 -1.38 22.69 8.02
N VAL A 65 -2.37 22.84 7.15
CA VAL A 65 -2.18 22.99 5.70
C VAL A 65 -2.60 24.39 5.28
N CYS A 66 -1.70 25.13 4.63
CA CYS A 66 -1.96 26.44 4.04
C CYS A 66 -2.21 26.25 2.54
N ARG A 67 -3.31 26.81 2.03
CA ARG A 67 -3.73 26.71 0.63
C ARG A 67 -3.83 28.09 0.02
N MET A 68 -3.00 28.38 -0.96
CA MET A 68 -3.13 29.59 -1.77
C MET A 68 -4.14 29.34 -2.88
N GLN A 69 -5.10 30.25 -3.05
CA GLN A 69 -6.11 30.20 -4.09
C GLN A 69 -5.85 31.24 -5.20
N ASP A 70 -6.23 30.91 -6.43
CA ASP A 70 -6.34 31.87 -7.52
C ASP A 70 -7.65 32.68 -7.43
N ASP A 71 -7.86 33.60 -8.38
CA ASP A 71 -9.06 34.45 -8.44
C ASP A 71 -10.35 33.66 -8.67
N ASP A 72 -10.27 32.42 -9.18
CA ASP A 72 -11.39 31.50 -9.38
C ASP A 72 -11.65 30.63 -8.12
N GLY A 73 -10.88 30.81 -7.05
CA GLY A 73 -10.96 30.04 -5.81
C GLY A 73 -10.34 28.65 -5.90
N ARG A 74 -9.58 28.34 -6.95
CA ARG A 74 -8.88 27.06 -7.11
C ARG A 74 -7.56 27.10 -6.36
N VAL A 75 -7.20 25.99 -5.72
CA VAL A 75 -5.95 25.88 -4.96
C VAL A 75 -4.77 25.78 -5.92
N VAL A 76 -3.87 26.76 -5.91
CA VAL A 76 -2.67 26.76 -6.77
C VAL A 76 -1.40 26.36 -6.02
N GLU A 77 -1.42 26.41 -4.69
CA GLU A 77 -0.30 25.92 -3.86
C GLU A 77 -0.79 25.41 -2.50
N GLU A 78 -0.17 24.35 -2.00
CA GLU A 78 -0.30 23.84 -0.64
C GLU A 78 1.05 23.84 0.09
N ARG A 79 1.05 24.20 1.38
CA ARG A 79 2.19 24.08 2.30
C ARG A 79 1.76 23.42 3.60
N TYR A 80 2.64 22.60 4.16
CA TYR A 80 2.37 21.85 5.40
C TYR A 80 3.23 22.35 6.54
N LEU A 81 2.62 22.62 7.70
CA LEU A 81 3.27 23.14 8.89
C LEU A 81 3.06 22.22 10.09
N ASP A 82 4.06 22.16 10.96
CA ASP A 82 3.96 21.52 12.28
C ASP A 82 3.10 22.34 13.26
N ALA A 83 2.92 21.83 14.48
CA ALA A 83 2.14 22.49 15.52
C ALA A 83 2.68 23.86 15.97
N ASN A 84 3.95 24.16 15.67
CA ASN A 84 4.59 25.45 15.98
C ASN A 84 4.55 26.42 14.79
N GLY A 85 4.01 26.00 13.64
CA GLY A 85 3.95 26.80 12.42
C GLY A 85 5.21 26.73 11.55
N TYR A 86 6.12 25.80 11.80
CA TYR A 86 7.30 25.59 10.95
C TYR A 86 6.98 24.62 9.81
N PRO A 87 7.55 24.79 8.60
CA PRO A 87 7.38 23.84 7.51
C PRO A 87 7.76 22.42 7.93
N VAL A 88 6.92 21.45 7.58
CA VAL A 88 7.16 20.03 7.87
C VAL A 88 7.12 19.21 6.59
N ALA A 89 8.06 18.28 6.49
CA ALA A 89 8.14 17.36 5.38
C ALA A 89 7.03 16.30 5.48
N ARG A 90 6.38 16.04 4.35
CA ARG A 90 5.45 14.94 4.14
C ARG A 90 6.19 13.67 3.71
N TYR A 91 5.45 12.62 3.36
CA TYR A 91 5.98 11.37 2.83
C TYR A 91 7.00 11.61 1.69
N GLU A 92 8.20 11.02 1.75
CA GLU A 92 9.34 11.25 0.82
C GLU A 92 9.77 12.73 0.67
N ASN A 93 9.74 13.50 1.77
CA ASN A 93 10.46 14.77 1.96
C ASN A 93 9.97 16.02 1.19
N PHE A 94 8.76 16.04 0.64
CA PHE A 94 8.17 17.27 0.08
C PHE A 94 7.51 18.12 1.16
N HIS A 95 7.51 19.43 1.01
CA HIS A 95 6.91 20.38 1.95
C HIS A 95 5.70 21.12 1.38
N GLY A 96 5.44 20.96 0.08
CA GLY A 96 4.30 21.55 -0.59
C GLY A 96 4.02 20.95 -1.97
N LEU A 97 2.90 21.37 -2.54
CA LEU A 97 2.46 21.04 -3.89
C LEU A 97 2.05 22.33 -4.60
N SER A 98 2.41 22.50 -5.86
CA SER A 98 1.78 23.50 -6.73
C SER A 98 0.88 22.84 -7.75
N TYR A 99 -0.12 23.58 -8.21
CA TYR A 99 -1.11 23.14 -9.17
C TYR A 99 -1.22 24.14 -10.32
N GLU A 100 -1.14 23.64 -11.55
CA GLU A 100 -1.49 24.39 -12.75
C GLU A 100 -2.65 23.68 -13.44
N TYR A 101 -3.70 24.44 -13.75
CA TYR A 101 -4.94 23.91 -14.31
C TYR A 101 -5.06 24.25 -15.79
N ASP A 102 -5.34 23.23 -16.59
CA ASP A 102 -5.73 23.33 -18.00
C ASP A 102 -7.15 22.75 -18.18
N GLU A 103 -7.77 22.96 -19.33
CA GLU A 103 -9.17 22.56 -19.59
C GLU A 103 -9.44 21.07 -19.30
N THR A 104 -8.44 20.22 -19.58
CA THR A 104 -8.56 18.76 -19.46
C THR A 104 -7.48 18.12 -18.59
N SER A 105 -6.59 18.93 -18.01
CA SER A 105 -5.46 18.42 -17.25
C SER A 105 -5.08 19.29 -16.05
N THR A 106 -4.32 18.71 -15.14
CA THR A 106 -3.73 19.40 -14.01
C THR A 106 -2.28 18.96 -13.87
N VAL A 107 -1.37 19.92 -13.82
CA VAL A 107 0.03 19.69 -13.52
C VAL A 107 0.21 19.85 -12.01
N ILE A 108 0.79 18.85 -11.37
CA ILE A 108 1.03 18.81 -9.92
C ILE A 108 2.54 18.70 -9.72
N THR A 109 3.16 19.70 -9.09
CA THR A 109 4.61 19.71 -8.85
C THR A 109 4.89 19.63 -7.35
N TYR A 110 5.80 18.74 -6.97
CA TYR A 110 6.23 18.57 -5.58
C TYR A 110 7.30 19.59 -5.24
N LEU A 111 7.19 20.21 -4.07
CA LEU A 111 8.04 21.34 -3.68
C LEU A 111 8.88 21.02 -2.45
N ASP A 112 10.11 21.53 -2.42
CA ASP A 112 10.96 21.60 -1.23
C ASP A 112 10.47 22.67 -0.24
N VAL A 113 11.21 22.87 0.85
CA VAL A 113 10.87 23.83 1.91
C VAL A 113 10.96 25.29 1.45
N GLU A 114 11.84 25.59 0.50
CA GLU A 114 11.98 26.90 -0.14
C GLU A 114 10.96 27.17 -1.25
N GLY A 115 10.25 26.13 -1.69
CA GLY A 115 9.24 26.22 -2.73
C GLY A 115 9.72 25.92 -4.15
N ASN A 116 10.89 25.32 -4.31
CA ASN A 116 11.39 24.85 -5.60
C ASN A 116 10.93 23.42 -5.87
N PRO A 117 10.79 23.01 -7.15
CA PRO A 117 10.50 21.64 -7.51
C PRO A 117 11.54 20.65 -6.96
N ILE A 118 11.09 19.53 -6.38
CA ILE A 118 11.95 18.48 -5.80
C ILE A 118 11.70 17.12 -6.45
N ILE A 119 12.77 16.35 -6.66
CA ILE A 119 12.70 14.96 -7.15
C ILE A 119 12.26 14.02 -6.03
N ARG A 120 11.29 13.17 -6.33
CA ARG A 120 10.76 12.08 -5.51
C ARG A 120 11.61 10.81 -5.63
N SER A 121 11.34 9.83 -4.77
CA SER A 121 12.07 8.55 -4.73
C SER A 121 12.07 7.81 -6.07
N ASP A 122 10.97 7.91 -6.82
CA ASP A 122 10.76 7.29 -8.14
C ASP A 122 11.27 8.15 -9.32
N GLY A 123 12.02 9.22 -9.04
CA GLY A 123 12.75 10.00 -10.05
C GLY A 123 11.97 11.12 -10.72
N TYR A 124 10.68 11.30 -10.42
CA TYR A 124 9.85 12.38 -10.93
C TYR A 124 9.74 13.54 -9.93
N SER A 125 9.48 14.74 -10.41
CA SER A 125 9.11 15.92 -9.60
C SER A 125 7.69 16.39 -9.88
N THR A 126 7.12 15.97 -11.02
CA THR A 126 5.84 16.47 -11.53
C THR A 126 4.95 15.33 -12.01
N ILE A 127 3.65 15.45 -11.75
CA ILE A 127 2.60 14.61 -12.31
C ILE A 127 1.76 15.46 -13.25
N VAL A 128 1.58 15.02 -14.49
CA VAL A 128 0.56 15.57 -15.39
C VAL A 128 -0.63 14.63 -15.35
N ARG A 129 -1.75 15.12 -14.83
CA ARG A 129 -2.99 14.38 -14.66
C ARG A 129 -4.03 14.81 -15.67
N THR A 130 -4.46 13.91 -16.55
CA THR A 130 -5.63 14.14 -17.41
C THR A 130 -6.91 13.82 -16.64
N GLN A 131 -8.01 14.45 -17.04
CA GLN A 131 -9.30 14.24 -16.41
C GLN A 131 -10.39 13.93 -17.44
N VAL A 132 -11.30 13.03 -17.08
CA VAL A 132 -12.52 12.72 -17.82
C VAL A 132 -13.68 12.83 -16.83
N ASP A 133 -14.70 13.62 -17.18
CA ASP A 133 -15.86 13.89 -16.32
C ASP A 133 -15.49 14.38 -14.90
N GLY A 134 -14.44 15.21 -14.80
CA GLY A 134 -13.94 15.77 -13.52
C GLY A 134 -13.22 14.75 -12.63
N ARG A 135 -12.82 13.60 -13.18
CA ARG A 135 -12.08 12.55 -12.47
C ARG A 135 -10.73 12.29 -13.11
N ALA A 136 -9.73 12.00 -12.28
CA ALA A 136 -8.40 11.64 -12.73
C ALA A 136 -8.42 10.41 -13.65
N TYR A 137 -8.02 10.56 -14.90
CA TYR A 137 -7.99 9.46 -15.87
C TYR A 137 -6.58 8.88 -15.99
N ASP A 138 -5.63 9.67 -16.51
CA ASP A 138 -4.22 9.30 -16.57
C ASP A 138 -3.36 10.19 -15.69
N ASP A 139 -2.33 9.61 -15.08
CA ASP A 139 -1.19 10.33 -14.51
C ASP A 139 0.07 9.95 -15.30
N PHE A 140 0.88 10.92 -15.71
CA PHE A 140 2.22 10.71 -16.25
C PHE A 140 3.27 11.43 -15.43
N PHE A 141 4.46 10.84 -15.32
CA PHE A 141 5.52 11.31 -14.42
C PHE A 141 6.64 12.00 -15.17
N TYR A 142 7.07 13.18 -14.68
CA TYR A 142 8.08 14.03 -15.32
C TYR A 142 9.17 14.44 -14.33
N ASP A 143 10.40 14.55 -14.83
CA ASP A 143 11.56 15.03 -14.08
C ASP A 143 11.60 16.58 -13.97
N LEU A 144 12.65 17.12 -13.34
CA LEU A 144 12.87 18.57 -13.20
C LEU A 144 13.05 19.32 -14.54
N ASN A 145 13.37 18.61 -15.61
CA ASN A 145 13.56 19.18 -16.94
C ASN A 145 12.27 19.09 -17.79
N GLY A 146 11.17 18.61 -17.22
CA GLY A 146 9.92 18.40 -17.94
C GLY A 146 9.98 17.21 -18.90
N GLN A 147 10.87 16.24 -18.68
CA GLN A 147 10.97 15.02 -19.46
C GLN A 147 10.25 13.88 -18.75
N GLN A 148 9.46 13.09 -19.49
CA GLN A 148 8.85 11.88 -18.94
C GLN A 148 9.90 10.92 -18.40
N VAL A 149 9.67 10.38 -17.20
CA VAL A 149 10.58 9.47 -16.51
C VAL A 149 9.90 8.12 -16.23
N GLN A 150 10.66 7.04 -16.35
CA GLN A 150 10.21 5.71 -15.99
C GLN A 150 10.40 5.48 -14.49
N CYS A 151 9.31 5.22 -13.77
CA CYS A 151 9.36 4.88 -12.35
C CYS A 151 9.99 3.50 -12.13
N SER A 152 10.38 3.20 -10.89
CA SER A 152 11.05 1.95 -10.49
C SER A 152 10.30 0.66 -10.90
N GLY A 153 8.97 0.73 -11.06
CA GLY A 153 8.13 -0.38 -11.53
C GLY A 153 8.14 -0.62 -13.05
N GLY A 154 8.85 0.18 -13.84
CA GLY A 154 8.96 0.03 -15.30
C GLY A 154 7.88 0.74 -16.11
N TYR A 155 7.14 1.67 -15.51
CA TYR A 155 6.04 2.41 -16.15
C TYR A 155 6.28 3.93 -16.11
N TYR A 156 5.67 4.65 -17.04
CA TYR A 156 5.73 6.11 -17.16
C TYR A 156 4.44 6.80 -16.71
N GLY A 157 3.36 6.03 -16.56
CA GLY A 157 2.07 6.54 -16.15
C GLY A 157 1.13 5.50 -15.58
N LEU A 158 -0.02 5.97 -15.12
CA LEU A 158 -1.10 5.18 -14.52
C LEU A 158 -2.43 5.60 -15.14
N ARG A 159 -3.28 4.63 -15.50
CA ARG A 159 -4.66 4.87 -15.94
C ARG A 159 -5.65 4.29 -14.95
N ARG A 160 -6.63 5.08 -14.52
CA ARG A 160 -7.72 4.66 -13.61
C ARG A 160 -8.97 4.31 -14.40
N GLY A 161 -9.62 3.23 -14.00
CA GLY A 161 -10.92 2.82 -14.53
C GLY A 161 -11.99 2.98 -13.47
N TYR A 162 -13.15 3.51 -13.87
CA TYR A 162 -14.26 3.78 -12.97
C TYR A 162 -15.51 2.98 -13.38
N ASN A 163 -16.30 2.57 -12.39
CA ASN A 163 -17.65 2.08 -12.66
C ASN A 163 -18.65 3.25 -12.82
N ALA A 164 -19.92 2.92 -13.11
CA ALA A 164 -20.98 3.93 -13.29
C ALA A 164 -21.23 4.79 -12.04
N GLU A 165 -20.92 4.27 -10.85
CA GLU A 165 -21.03 4.99 -9.57
C GLU A 165 -19.82 5.89 -9.30
N GLY A 166 -18.81 5.87 -10.17
CA GLY A 166 -17.59 6.65 -10.04
C GLY A 166 -16.56 6.08 -9.08
N GLN A 167 -16.71 4.82 -8.69
CA GLN A 167 -15.73 4.12 -7.88
C GLN A 167 -14.58 3.62 -8.75
N ASP A 168 -13.34 3.81 -8.29
CA ASP A 168 -12.16 3.23 -8.92
C ASP A 168 -12.21 1.70 -8.80
N ILE A 169 -12.24 1.03 -9.96
CA ILE A 169 -12.31 -0.43 -10.12
C ILE A 169 -11.04 -1.02 -10.72
N SER A 170 -10.14 -0.22 -11.29
CA SER A 170 -8.93 -0.73 -11.94
C SER A 170 -7.84 0.30 -12.12
N LEU A 171 -6.60 -0.17 -12.11
CA LEU A 171 -5.41 0.61 -12.40
C LEU A 171 -4.57 -0.11 -13.47
N ALA A 172 -4.26 0.56 -14.57
CA ALA A 172 -3.33 0.08 -15.59
C ALA A 172 -2.03 0.88 -15.54
N PHE A 173 -0.91 0.20 -15.68
CA PHE A 173 0.42 0.81 -15.79
C PHE A 173 0.72 1.11 -17.25
N LEU A 174 1.20 2.31 -17.55
CA LEU A 174 1.37 2.81 -18.91
C LEU A 174 2.85 2.91 -19.30
N ASP A 175 3.15 2.61 -20.55
CA ASP A 175 4.40 2.99 -21.19
C ASP A 175 4.43 4.50 -21.51
N LYS A 176 5.51 4.94 -22.14
CA LYS A 176 5.73 6.35 -22.49
C LYS A 176 4.65 6.91 -23.43
N ASP A 177 4.09 6.05 -24.28
CA ASP A 177 3.11 6.40 -25.31
C ASP A 177 1.66 6.23 -24.82
N GLY A 178 1.47 5.78 -23.58
CA GLY A 178 0.15 5.62 -22.96
C GLY A 178 -0.52 4.27 -23.20
N HIS A 179 0.23 3.24 -23.61
CA HIS A 179 -0.28 1.88 -23.73
C HIS A 179 0.00 1.07 -22.46
N ALA A 180 -0.84 0.08 -22.16
CA ALA A 180 -0.62 -0.79 -21.01
C ALA A 180 0.71 -1.54 -21.13
N VAL A 181 1.50 -1.57 -20.04
CA VAL A 181 2.81 -2.24 -19.99
C VAL A 181 2.94 -3.12 -18.76
N CYS A 182 3.55 -4.30 -18.93
CA CYS A 182 3.86 -5.16 -17.78
C CYS A 182 4.93 -4.51 -16.89
N THR A 183 4.63 -4.40 -15.60
CA THR A 183 5.57 -3.91 -14.59
C THR A 183 6.59 -4.97 -14.20
N SER A 184 7.59 -4.58 -13.42
CA SER A 184 8.52 -5.50 -12.75
C SER A 184 7.82 -6.52 -11.84
N SER A 185 6.57 -6.26 -11.44
CA SER A 185 5.73 -7.20 -10.67
C SER A 185 5.03 -8.25 -11.54
N GLY A 186 5.16 -8.21 -12.87
CA GLY A 186 4.72 -9.25 -13.79
C GLY A 186 3.29 -9.13 -14.34
N TYR A 187 2.63 -7.99 -14.13
CA TYR A 187 1.30 -7.67 -14.67
C TYR A 187 1.21 -6.21 -15.11
N ALA A 188 0.24 -5.90 -15.97
CA ALA A 188 0.05 -4.57 -16.54
C ALA A 188 -1.20 -3.86 -15.99
N ILE A 189 -2.21 -4.62 -15.58
CA ILE A 189 -3.48 -4.09 -15.08
C ILE A 189 -3.82 -4.81 -13.78
N MET A 190 -4.34 -4.08 -12.80
CA MET A 190 -5.01 -4.65 -11.64
C MET A 190 -6.46 -4.18 -11.55
N THR A 191 -7.34 -5.04 -11.05
CA THR A 191 -8.71 -4.65 -10.66
C THR A 191 -8.87 -4.77 -9.16
N TYR A 192 -9.75 -3.95 -8.58
CA TYR A 192 -10.02 -3.94 -7.14
C TYR A 192 -11.25 -4.77 -6.79
N GLN A 193 -11.11 -5.63 -5.79
CA GLN A 193 -12.23 -6.34 -5.17
C GLN A 193 -12.59 -5.63 -3.86
N ARG A 194 -13.87 -5.31 -3.68
CA ARG A 194 -14.36 -4.58 -2.52
C ARG A 194 -15.36 -5.41 -1.71
N ASP A 195 -15.41 -5.17 -0.41
CA ASP A 195 -16.47 -5.71 0.45
C ASP A 195 -17.75 -4.87 0.36
N MET A 196 -18.77 -5.25 1.13
CA MET A 196 -20.06 -4.54 1.15
C MET A 196 -19.96 -3.09 1.65
N ASN A 197 -18.89 -2.76 2.37
CA ASN A 197 -18.63 -1.41 2.88
C ASN A 197 -17.81 -0.57 1.86
N GLY A 198 -17.52 -1.12 0.68
CA GLY A 198 -16.72 -0.46 -0.36
C GLY A 198 -15.22 -0.48 -0.09
N THR A 199 -14.76 -1.18 0.95
CA THR A 199 -13.33 -1.26 1.29
C THR A 199 -12.63 -2.21 0.34
N VAL A 200 -11.47 -1.83 -0.20
CA VAL A 200 -10.66 -2.73 -1.05
C VAL A 200 -10.10 -3.87 -0.21
N VAL A 201 -10.64 -5.06 -0.43
CA VAL A 201 -10.23 -6.30 0.27
C VAL A 201 -9.38 -7.20 -0.61
N GLY A 202 -9.29 -6.95 -1.91
CA GLY A 202 -8.49 -7.77 -2.81
C GLY A 202 -8.16 -7.11 -4.13
N LYS A 203 -7.31 -7.79 -4.90
CA LYS A 203 -6.86 -7.36 -6.23
C LYS A 203 -6.75 -8.57 -7.16
N GLN A 204 -7.05 -8.40 -8.44
CA GLN A 204 -6.73 -9.37 -9.50
C GLN A 204 -5.78 -8.74 -10.52
N TYR A 205 -4.97 -9.57 -11.17
CA TYR A 205 -3.89 -9.17 -12.07
C TYR A 205 -4.15 -9.62 -13.49
N PHE A 206 -3.84 -8.75 -14.45
CA PHE A 206 -4.06 -8.97 -15.86
C PHE A 206 -2.86 -8.50 -16.69
N ASP A 207 -2.69 -9.09 -17.86
CA ASP A 207 -1.68 -8.69 -18.83
C ASP A 207 -2.11 -7.42 -19.60
N THR A 208 -1.30 -7.02 -20.58
CA THR A 208 -1.51 -5.82 -21.40
C THR A 208 -2.77 -5.89 -22.25
N ASP A 209 -3.25 -7.09 -22.56
CA ASP A 209 -4.44 -7.34 -23.36
C ASP A 209 -5.70 -7.49 -22.48
N GLY A 210 -5.55 -7.38 -21.15
CA GLY A 210 -6.63 -7.54 -20.18
C GLY A 210 -6.99 -9.00 -19.89
N ASN A 211 -6.13 -9.96 -20.23
CA ASN A 211 -6.34 -11.36 -19.85
C ASN A 211 -5.81 -11.62 -18.43
N PRO A 212 -6.46 -12.48 -17.63
CA PRO A 212 -5.96 -12.84 -16.31
C PRO A 212 -4.51 -13.34 -16.35
N LYS A 213 -3.66 -12.81 -15.47
CA LYS A 213 -2.22 -13.08 -15.43
C LYS A 213 -1.80 -13.71 -14.11
N ALA A 214 -1.32 -14.95 -14.17
CA ALA A 214 -0.66 -15.57 -13.03
C ALA A 214 0.71 -14.94 -12.75
N LEU A 215 1.03 -14.71 -11.47
CA LEU A 215 2.35 -14.28 -11.01
C LEU A 215 3.19 -15.49 -10.55
N SER A 216 4.34 -15.21 -9.93
CA SER A 216 5.36 -16.22 -9.59
C SER A 216 4.88 -17.39 -8.73
N LYS A 217 3.86 -17.20 -7.87
CA LYS A 217 3.26 -18.28 -7.06
C LYS A 217 2.02 -18.90 -7.72
N GLY A 218 1.81 -18.65 -9.02
CA GLY A 218 0.65 -19.12 -9.78
C GLY A 218 -0.65 -18.38 -9.47
N GLN A 219 -0.61 -17.35 -8.63
CA GLN A 219 -1.76 -16.56 -8.22
C GLN A 219 -2.15 -15.54 -9.27
N TYR A 220 -3.46 -15.37 -9.47
CA TYR A 220 -4.04 -14.34 -10.33
C TYR A 220 -4.53 -13.12 -9.54
N GLY A 221 -4.40 -13.17 -8.22
CA GLY A 221 -4.83 -12.11 -7.34
C GLY A 221 -4.46 -12.39 -5.88
N ILE A 222 -4.75 -11.42 -5.03
CA ILE A 222 -4.62 -11.54 -3.59
C ILE A 222 -5.86 -10.96 -2.90
N LYS A 223 -6.23 -11.53 -1.77
CA LYS A 223 -7.25 -11.01 -0.86
C LYS A 223 -6.65 -10.84 0.54
N ARG A 224 -6.89 -9.70 1.18
CA ARG A 224 -6.47 -9.46 2.56
C ARG A 224 -7.41 -10.21 3.52
N SER A 225 -6.80 -10.88 4.50
CA SER A 225 -7.49 -11.51 5.62
C SER A 225 -6.70 -11.23 6.89
N GLY A 226 -7.13 -10.23 7.67
CA GLY A 226 -6.34 -9.69 8.76
C GLY A 226 -5.00 -9.12 8.26
N LYS A 227 -3.89 -9.59 8.84
CA LYS A 227 -2.52 -9.21 8.41
C LYS A 227 -1.98 -10.07 7.25
N ALA A 228 -2.68 -11.13 6.84
CA ALA A 228 -2.22 -12.07 5.83
C ALA A 228 -2.82 -11.78 4.44
N ASN A 229 -2.07 -12.13 3.39
CA ASN A 229 -2.55 -12.16 2.02
C ASN A 229 -2.88 -13.60 1.60
N ILE A 230 -4.11 -13.80 1.15
CA ILE A 230 -4.60 -15.06 0.59
C ILE A 230 -4.48 -14.98 -0.93
N LEU A 231 -3.80 -15.95 -1.54
CA LEU A 231 -3.62 -16.08 -2.98
C LEU A 231 -4.90 -16.55 -3.65
N LEU A 232 -5.26 -15.92 -4.76
CA LEU A 232 -6.49 -16.20 -5.51
C LEU A 232 -6.23 -16.86 -6.86
N ASP A 233 -7.13 -17.75 -7.25
CA ASP A 233 -7.14 -18.39 -8.57
C ASP A 233 -7.66 -17.42 -9.65
N ARG A 234 -7.67 -17.89 -10.90
CA ARG A 234 -8.13 -17.11 -12.07
C ARG A 234 -9.58 -16.61 -11.97
N ASN A 235 -10.40 -17.24 -11.13
CA ASN A 235 -11.81 -16.90 -10.93
C ASN A 235 -12.02 -16.04 -9.66
N GLY A 236 -10.95 -15.74 -8.92
CA GLY A 236 -11.01 -14.98 -7.67
C GLY A 236 -11.31 -15.84 -6.44
N ASN A 237 -11.29 -17.17 -6.54
CA ASN A 237 -11.46 -18.07 -5.40
C ASN A 237 -10.13 -18.29 -4.67
N VAL A 238 -10.20 -18.68 -3.40
CA VAL A 238 -9.01 -19.03 -2.62
C VAL A 238 -8.29 -20.22 -3.25
N MET A 239 -7.01 -20.07 -3.57
CA MET A 239 -6.21 -21.16 -4.12
C MET A 239 -5.97 -22.26 -3.07
N PRO A 240 -6.09 -23.55 -3.44
CA PRO A 240 -5.66 -24.66 -2.60
C PRO A 240 -4.13 -24.83 -2.70
N CYS A 241 -3.38 -23.86 -2.16
CA CYS A 241 -1.92 -23.89 -2.13
C CYS A 241 -1.40 -23.88 -0.69
N VAL A 242 -0.18 -24.37 -0.53
CA VAL A 242 0.43 -24.48 0.80
C VAL A 242 0.71 -23.09 1.39
N ASP A 243 1.05 -22.08 0.58
CA ASP A 243 1.14 -20.68 1.04
C ASP A 243 -0.13 -20.23 1.77
N ASN A 244 -1.31 -20.49 1.20
CA ASN A 244 -2.59 -20.13 1.83
C ASN A 244 -2.86 -20.94 3.10
N LEU A 245 -2.47 -22.21 3.12
CA LEU A 245 -2.60 -23.06 4.29
C LEU A 245 -1.74 -22.54 5.46
N LEU A 246 -0.50 -22.16 5.18
CA LEU A 246 0.42 -21.60 6.18
C LEU A 246 -0.02 -20.22 6.65
N ASN A 247 -0.47 -19.36 5.72
CA ASN A 247 -0.96 -18.02 6.04
C ASN A 247 -2.23 -18.05 6.89
N GLY A 248 -3.09 -19.06 6.71
CA GLY A 248 -4.29 -19.25 7.52
C GLY A 248 -4.02 -19.82 8.92
N PHE A 249 -2.94 -20.59 9.08
CA PHE A 249 -2.61 -21.29 10.32
C PHE A 249 -1.09 -21.32 10.54
N PRO A 250 -0.47 -20.26 11.10
CA PRO A 250 0.99 -20.20 11.29
C PRO A 250 1.55 -21.39 12.09
N CYS A 251 0.78 -21.89 13.06
CA CYS A 251 1.15 -23.04 13.88
C CYS A 251 1.12 -24.38 13.13
N ILE A 252 0.59 -24.43 11.90
CA ILE A 252 0.47 -25.69 11.14
C ILE A 252 1.82 -26.25 10.74
N VAL A 253 2.84 -25.40 10.59
CA VAL A 253 4.23 -25.81 10.36
C VAL A 253 4.73 -26.66 11.52
N VAL A 254 4.47 -26.21 12.76
CA VAL A 254 4.85 -26.94 13.99
C VAL A 254 4.10 -28.27 14.07
N VAL A 255 2.80 -28.26 13.77
CA VAL A 255 1.98 -29.49 13.76
C VAL A 255 2.49 -30.48 12.72
N LEU A 256 2.78 -30.03 11.50
CA LEU A 256 3.35 -30.86 10.43
C LEU A 256 4.72 -31.41 10.84
N GLY A 257 5.58 -30.57 11.44
CA GLY A 257 6.86 -31.01 11.99
C GLY A 257 6.70 -32.10 13.05
N CYS A 258 5.76 -31.94 14.00
CA CYS A 258 5.45 -32.96 15.00
C CYS A 258 4.95 -34.27 14.35
N VAL A 259 4.08 -34.18 13.35
CA VAL A 259 3.58 -35.36 12.62
C VAL A 259 4.71 -36.07 11.89
N VAL A 260 5.61 -35.34 11.20
CA VAL A 260 6.79 -35.92 10.54
C VAL A 260 7.70 -36.60 11.57
N CYS A 261 7.92 -36.00 12.73
CA CYS A 261 8.70 -36.61 13.82
C CYS A 261 8.06 -37.89 14.34
N LEU A 262 6.74 -37.91 14.54
CA LEU A 262 6.01 -39.10 14.98
C LEU A 262 6.02 -40.21 13.92
N LEU A 263 5.90 -39.88 12.64
CA LEU A 263 6.07 -40.82 11.53
C LEU A 263 7.49 -41.40 11.49
N MET A 264 8.50 -40.58 11.79
CA MET A 264 9.90 -41.01 11.99
C MET A 264 10.12 -41.83 13.27
N ILE A 265 9.13 -42.00 14.13
CA ILE A 265 9.21 -42.96 15.26
C ILE A 265 8.39 -44.20 14.93
N ALA A 266 7.19 -44.03 14.37
CA ALA A 266 6.21 -45.11 14.17
C ALA A 266 6.47 -45.97 12.93
N LEU A 267 7.05 -45.45 11.85
CA LEU A 267 7.24 -46.21 10.62
C LEU A 267 8.32 -47.30 10.80
N PRO A 268 8.08 -48.56 10.37
CA PRO A 268 9.06 -49.63 10.51
C PRO A 268 10.31 -49.37 9.67
N LYS A 269 11.46 -49.91 10.11
CA LYS A 269 12.77 -49.70 9.48
C LYS A 269 12.84 -50.09 8.00
N SER A 270 11.96 -50.98 7.55
CA SER A 270 11.82 -51.39 6.15
C SER A 270 11.38 -50.25 5.21
N LEU A 271 10.84 -49.15 5.74
CA LEU A 271 10.40 -47.96 5.01
C LEU A 271 11.36 -46.76 5.20
N SER A 272 12.64 -47.01 5.51
CA SER A 272 13.64 -45.96 5.78
C SER A 272 13.79 -44.95 4.63
N VAL A 273 13.75 -45.42 3.38
CA VAL A 273 13.83 -44.56 2.20
C VAL A 273 12.66 -43.58 2.13
N VAL A 274 11.44 -44.06 2.43
CA VAL A 274 10.23 -43.22 2.44
C VAL A 274 10.32 -42.14 3.53
N ARG A 275 10.86 -42.48 4.71
CA ARG A 275 11.10 -41.50 5.79
C ARG A 275 12.06 -40.40 5.35
N THR A 276 13.17 -40.76 4.72
CA THR A 276 14.18 -39.79 4.25
C THR A 276 13.62 -38.90 3.14
N VAL A 277 12.85 -39.45 2.20
CA VAL A 277 12.21 -38.67 1.13
C VAL A 277 11.21 -37.65 1.68
N VAL A 278 10.35 -38.05 2.63
CA VAL A 278 9.38 -37.15 3.26
C VAL A 278 10.09 -36.02 4.04
N TYR A 279 11.18 -36.34 4.73
CA TYR A 279 11.95 -35.35 5.49
C TYR A 279 12.70 -34.36 4.58
N ILE A 280 13.32 -34.84 3.49
CA ILE A 280 13.97 -33.97 2.50
C ILE A 280 12.93 -33.07 1.81
N ALA A 281 11.75 -33.61 1.45
CA ALA A 281 10.68 -32.81 0.86
C ALA A 281 10.19 -31.70 1.82
N PHE A 282 10.14 -31.96 3.12
CA PHE A 282 9.78 -30.95 4.12
C PHE A 282 10.85 -29.84 4.24
N ILE A 283 12.14 -30.19 4.28
CA ILE A 283 13.24 -29.22 4.35
C ILE A 283 13.34 -28.37 3.08
N LEU A 284 13.18 -28.99 1.91
CA LEU A 284 13.18 -28.30 0.62
C LEU A 284 11.95 -27.41 0.42
N TYR A 285 10.90 -27.60 1.22
CA TYR A 285 9.70 -26.79 1.16
C TYR A 285 9.79 -25.54 2.06
N GLU A 286 10.60 -25.57 3.12
CA GLU A 286 10.86 -24.40 3.98
C GLU A 286 11.96 -23.46 3.48
N ASN A 287 12.83 -23.90 2.56
CA ASN A 287 13.87 -23.08 1.92
C ASN A 287 13.43 -22.54 0.57
#